data_AF-A0A150MUM1-F1
#
_entry.id   AF-A0A150MUM1-F1
#
_cell.length_a   1.000
_cell.length_b   1.000
_cell.length_c   1.000
_cell.angle_alpha   90.00
_cell.angle_beta   90.00
_cell.angle_gamma   90.00
#
_symmetry.space_group_name_H-M   'P 1'
#
loop_
_entity.id
_entity.type
_entity.pdbx_description
1 polymer ?
#
loop_
_entity_poly.entity_id
_entity_poly.type
_entity_poly.pdbx_seq_one_letter_code
_entity_poly.pdbx_strand_id
1 'polypeptide(L)'
;MKQPNYQPRQDALNVLPGDMKLAAQLLDCCDYATFRARTAMYANDLAEAERWCKELLRCKRDLDKLVERKKEHDKLVQIVEEMQRNGIDVSIVARGIK
;
A
#
# COMPACT_ATOMS: atom_id res chain seq x y z
N MET A 1 4.63 19.58 -15.77
CA MET A 1 5.51 18.50 -16.26
C MET A 1 4.77 17.18 -16.08
N LYS A 2 4.37 16.49 -17.16
CA LYS A 2 3.76 15.15 -17.05
C LYS A 2 4.91 14.16 -16.87
N GLN A 3 4.94 13.43 -15.76
CA GLN A 3 5.89 12.32 -15.60
C GLN A 3 5.61 11.27 -16.68
N PRO A 4 6.64 10.70 -17.33
CA PRO A 4 6.46 9.64 -18.31
C PRO A 4 5.81 8.44 -17.63
N ASN A 5 4.97 7.75 -18.38
CA ASN A 5 4.11 6.63 -18.01
C ASN A 5 4.86 5.51 -17.23
N TYR A 6 5.08 5.72 -15.93
CA TYR A 6 5.61 4.72 -15.01
C TYR A 6 4.45 3.84 -14.56
N GLN A 7 4.24 2.73 -15.25
CA GLN A 7 3.39 1.65 -14.78
C GLN A 7 4.30 0.63 -14.09
N PRO A 8 4.38 0.61 -12.75
CA PRO A 8 5.08 -0.45 -12.06
C PRO A 8 4.37 -1.76 -12.38
N ARG A 9 5.09 -2.68 -13.04
CA ARG A 9 4.65 -4.05 -13.32
C ARG A 9 4.30 -4.74 -11.99
N GLN A 10 3.00 -4.92 -11.71
CA GLN A 10 2.50 -5.56 -10.48
C GLN A 10 3.07 -6.96 -10.26
N ASP A 11 3.31 -7.66 -11.36
CA ASP A 11 3.92 -8.98 -11.50
C ASP A 11 5.39 -9.03 -11.03
N ALA A 12 6.13 -7.93 -11.09
CA ALA A 12 7.55 -7.91 -10.71
C ALA A 12 7.79 -7.68 -9.20
N LEU A 13 6.75 -7.35 -8.43
CA LEU A 13 6.87 -6.90 -7.04
C LEU A 13 6.15 -7.81 -6.03
N ASN A 14 5.56 -8.94 -6.45
CA ASN A 14 4.70 -9.79 -5.62
C ASN A 14 3.61 -8.95 -4.91
N VAL A 15 2.96 -8.05 -5.64
CA VAL A 15 1.92 -7.19 -5.08
C VAL A 15 0.56 -7.75 -5.46
N LEU A 16 -0.35 -7.86 -4.49
CA LEU A 16 -1.69 -8.38 -4.74
C LEU A 16 -2.45 -7.47 -5.73
N PRO A 17 -3.37 -8.04 -6.53
CA PRO A 17 -4.22 -7.27 -7.41
C PRO A 17 -4.96 -6.15 -6.65
N GLY A 18 -4.92 -4.93 -7.18
CA GLY A 18 -5.57 -3.77 -6.58
C GLY A 18 -4.77 -3.03 -5.51
N ASP A 19 -3.79 -3.65 -4.84
CA ASP A 19 -3.02 -3.00 -3.78
C ASP A 19 -2.19 -1.81 -4.32
N MET A 20 -1.67 -1.89 -5.55
CA MET A 20 -0.98 -0.75 -6.19
C MET A 20 -1.91 0.43 -6.48
N LYS A 21 -3.15 0.15 -6.92
CA LYS A 21 -4.15 1.19 -7.18
C LYS A 21 -4.56 1.86 -5.86
N LEU A 22 -4.76 1.06 -4.82
CA LEU A 22 -5.09 1.57 -3.49
C LEU A 22 -3.93 2.39 -2.91
N ALA A 23 -2.68 1.95 -3.06
CA ALA A 23 -1.50 2.70 -2.64
C ALA A 23 -1.40 4.06 -3.35
N ALA A 24 -1.65 4.10 -4.67
CA ALA A 24 -1.69 5.36 -5.41
C ALA A 24 -2.77 6.32 -4.87
N GLN A 25 -3.98 5.83 -4.64
CA GLN A 25 -5.08 6.63 -4.07
C GLN A 25 -4.75 7.15 -2.65
N LEU A 26 -4.10 6.33 -1.82
CA LEU A 26 -3.66 6.75 -0.49
C LEU A 26 -2.52 7.78 -0.54
N LEU A 27 -1.62 7.68 -1.51
CA LEU A 27 -0.58 8.70 -1.72
C LEU A 27 -1.18 10.02 -2.18
N ASP A 28 -2.14 9.99 -3.11
CA ASP A 28 -2.88 11.20 -3.53
C ASP A 28 -3.61 11.83 -2.33
N CYS A 29 -4.22 11.02 -1.46
CA CYS A 29 -4.81 11.47 -0.19
C CYS A 29 -3.78 12.18 0.69
N CYS A 30 -2.60 11.58 0.89
CA CYS A 30 -1.54 12.15 1.71
C CYS A 30 -1.08 13.51 1.19
N ASP A 31 -0.89 13.63 -0.13
CA ASP A 31 -0.43 14.87 -0.75
C ASP A 31 -1.48 15.98 -0.59
N TYR A 32 -2.74 15.65 -0.84
CA TYR A 32 -3.86 16.57 -0.63
C TYR A 32 -4.01 17.00 0.84
N ALA A 33 -3.98 16.06 1.79
CA ALA A 33 -4.10 16.37 3.21
C ALA A 33 -2.94 17.28 3.69
N THR A 34 -1.71 17.01 3.22
CA THR A 34 -0.55 17.84 3.54
C THR A 34 -0.70 19.26 2.99
N PHE A 35 -1.14 19.39 1.73
CA PHE A 35 -1.41 20.68 1.11
C PHE A 35 -2.47 21.48 1.88
N ARG A 36 -3.56 20.82 2.27
CA ARG A 36 -4.66 21.44 3.03
C ARG A 36 -4.23 21.87 4.42
N ALA A 37 -3.46 21.05 5.13
CA ALA A 37 -2.90 21.40 6.43
C ALA A 37 -2.03 22.66 6.33
N ARG A 38 -1.13 22.71 5.34
CA ARG A 38 -0.26 23.88 5.10
C ARG A 38 -1.04 25.14 4.74
N THR A 39 -2.10 25.01 3.96
CA THR A 39 -2.96 26.14 3.59
C THR A 39 -3.70 26.69 4.80
N ALA A 40 -4.23 25.83 5.67
CA ALA A 40 -4.88 26.23 6.92
C ALA A 40 -3.91 26.94 7.87
N MET A 41 -2.66 26.48 7.95
CA MET A 41 -1.60 27.16 8.71
C MET A 41 -1.36 28.59 8.22
N TYR A 42 -1.33 28.85 6.90
CA TYR A 42 -1.20 30.21 6.36
C TYR A 42 -2.40 31.10 6.69
N ALA A 43 -3.58 30.51 6.92
CA ALA A 43 -4.78 31.22 7.34
C ALA A 43 -4.87 31.41 8.87
N ASN A 44 -3.88 30.94 9.65
CA ASN A 44 -3.93 30.83 11.11
C ASN A 44 -5.10 29.99 11.64
N ASP A 45 -5.64 29.07 10.84
CA ASP A 45 -6.68 28.13 11.25
C ASP A 45 -6.02 26.82 11.73
N LEU A 46 -5.65 26.81 13.02
CA LEU A 46 -4.96 25.67 13.63
C LEU A 46 -5.87 24.43 13.75
N ALA A 47 -7.18 24.61 13.90
CA ALA A 47 -8.11 23.50 14.06
C ALA A 47 -8.29 22.75 12.74
N GLU A 48 -8.45 23.47 11.63
CA GLU A 48 -8.50 22.86 10.29
C GLU A 48 -7.14 22.25 9.92
N ALA A 49 -6.02 22.90 10.28
CA ALA A 49 -4.69 22.32 10.07
C ALA A 49 -4.53 20.98 10.82
N GLU A 50 -4.91 20.93 12.11
CA GLU A 50 -4.86 19.70 12.91
C GLU A 50 -5.73 18.59 12.31
N ARG A 51 -6.93 18.93 11.83
CA ARG A 51 -7.84 17.98 11.18
C ARG A 51 -7.18 17.33 9.96
N TRP A 52 -6.55 18.11 9.08
CA TRP A 52 -5.87 17.56 7.91
C TRP A 52 -4.62 16.76 8.25
N CYS A 53 -3.88 17.14 9.31
CA CYS A 53 -2.79 16.31 9.83
C CYS A 53 -3.29 14.94 10.31
N LYS A 54 -4.45 14.86 10.96
CA LYS A 54 -5.05 13.57 11.34
C LYS A 54 -5.41 12.71 10.13
N GLU A 55 -5.92 13.33 9.07
CA GLU A 55 -6.23 12.63 7.81
C GLU A 55 -4.97 12.08 7.14
N LEU A 56 -3.88 12.85 7.09
CA LEU A 56 -2.57 12.39 6.63
C LEU A 56 -2.08 11.18 7.43
N LEU A 57 -2.16 11.23 8.76
CA LEU A 57 -1.75 10.12 9.63
C LEU A 57 -2.60 8.86 9.40
N ARG A 58 -3.90 9.03 9.11
CA ARG A 58 -4.76 7.90 8.71
C ARG A 58 -4.27 7.29 7.38
N CYS A 59 -4.10 8.08 6.34
CA CYS A 59 -3.65 7.60 5.03
C CYS A 59 -2.26 6.93 5.11
N LYS A 60 -1.34 7.46 5.93
CA LYS A 60 -0.06 6.79 6.24
C LYS A 60 -0.25 5.43 6.90
N ARG A 61 -1.09 5.32 7.94
CA ARG A 61 -1.33 4.04 8.62
C ARG A 61 -1.87 2.97 7.67
N ASP A 62 -2.71 3.37 6.73
CA ASP A 62 -3.26 2.42 5.75
C ASP A 62 -2.21 2.01 4.69
N LEU A 63 -1.31 2.92 4.30
CA LEU A 63 -0.13 2.57 3.51
C LEU A 63 0.80 1.59 4.25
N ASP A 64 1.08 1.85 5.53
CA ASP A 64 1.93 0.96 6.34
C ASP A 64 1.33 -0.46 6.42
N LYS A 65 -0.01 -0.58 6.54
CA LYS A 65 -0.69 -1.89 6.49
C LYS A 65 -0.54 -2.59 5.14
N LEU A 66 -0.59 -1.86 4.02
CA LEU A 66 -0.36 -2.45 2.69
C LEU A 66 1.06 -3.00 2.57
N VAL A 67 2.03 -2.29 3.12
CA VAL A 67 3.42 -2.75 3.18
C VAL A 67 3.54 -4.03 4.01
N GLU A 68 2.88 -4.11 5.17
CA GLU A 68 2.90 -5.33 5.99
C GLU A 68 2.23 -6.52 5.31
N ARG A 69 1.07 -6.31 4.66
CA ARG A 69 0.41 -7.34 3.84
C ARG A 69 1.32 -7.86 2.72
N LYS A 70 2.06 -6.97 2.06
CA LYS A 70 3.06 -7.37 1.05
C LYS A 70 4.17 -8.22 1.66
N LYS A 71 4.73 -7.81 2.80
CA LYS A 71 5.79 -8.58 3.48
C LYS A 71 5.32 -9.98 3.89
N GLU A 72 4.08 -10.10 4.36
CA GLU A 72 3.49 -11.40 4.69
C GLU A 72 3.32 -12.26 3.43
N HIS A 73 2.81 -11.67 2.35
CA HIS A 73 2.67 -12.35 1.07
C HIS A 73 4.01 -12.83 0.51
N ASP A 74 5.05 -11.98 0.55
CA ASP A 74 6.42 -12.33 0.12
C ASP A 74 6.96 -13.54 0.89
N LYS A 75 6.73 -13.61 2.21
CA LYS A 75 7.13 -14.76 3.04
C LYS A 75 6.37 -16.03 2.63
N LEU A 76 5.07 -15.94 2.39
CA LEU A 76 4.27 -17.09 1.96
C LEU A 76 4.73 -17.62 0.60
N VAL A 77 5.04 -16.73 -0.34
CA VAL A 77 5.61 -17.12 -1.65
C VAL A 77 6.93 -17.87 -1.47
N GLN A 78 7.84 -17.36 -0.63
CA GLN A 78 9.12 -18.03 -0.35
C GLN A 78 8.93 -19.43 0.25
N ILE A 79 7.98 -19.61 1.17
CA ILE A 79 7.65 -20.91 1.76
C ILE A 79 7.13 -21.88 0.70
N VAL A 80 6.22 -21.42 -0.17
CA VAL A 80 5.68 -22.25 -1.26
C VAL A 80 6.79 -22.69 -2.22
N GLU A 81 7.69 -21.78 -2.57
CA GLU A 81 8.85 -22.08 -3.44
C GLU A 81 9.83 -23.08 -2.78
N GLU A 82 10.01 -23.03 -1.46
CA GLU A 82 10.83 -24.00 -0.72
C GLU A 82 10.15 -25.38 -0.67
N MET A 83 8.84 -25.44 -0.41
CA MET A 83 8.08 -26.68 -0.43
C MET A 83 8.14 -27.36 -1.80
N GLN A 84 7.95 -26.61 -2.88
CA GLN A 84 8.08 -27.11 -4.25
C GLN A 84 9.48 -27.67 -4.54
N ARG A 85 10.54 -26.97 -4.10
CA ARG A 85 11.93 -27.44 -4.23
C ARG A 85 12.19 -28.76 -3.51
N ASN A 86 11.50 -28.96 -2.38
CA ASN A 86 11.59 -30.20 -1.60
C ASN A 86 10.65 -31.32 -2.10
N GLY A 87 10.04 -31.15 -3.28
CA GLY A 87 9.18 -32.15 -3.90
C GLY A 87 7.79 -32.27 -3.25
N ILE A 88 7.38 -31.29 -2.45
CA ILE A 88 6.07 -31.27 -1.78
C ILE A 88 5.03 -30.72 -2.77
N ASP A 89 3.93 -31.46 -2.97
CA ASP A 89 2.81 -31.02 -3.80
C ASP A 89 1.99 -29.93 -3.09
N VAL A 90 2.24 -28.68 -3.45
CA VAL A 90 1.57 -27.50 -2.90
C VAL A 90 0.13 -27.30 -3.41
N SER A 91 -0.34 -28.09 -4.39
CA SER A 91 -1.70 -28.00 -4.91
C SER A 91 -2.77 -28.37 -3.88
N ILE A 92 -2.38 -29.10 -2.83
CA ILE A 92 -3.23 -29.46 -1.69
C ILE A 92 -3.61 -28.22 -0.86
N VAL A 93 -2.71 -27.24 -0.74
CA VAL A 93 -2.92 -26.02 0.06
C VAL A 93 -3.93 -25.08 -0.60
N ALA A 94 -3.97 -25.02 -1.94
CA ALA A 94 -4.87 -24.14 -2.69
C ALA A 94 -6.37 -24.48 -2.54
N ARG A 95 -6.72 -25.67 -2.06
CA ARG A 95 -8.12 -26.14 -1.94
C ARG A 95 -8.82 -25.76 -0.63
N GLY A 96 -8.11 -25.18 0.34
CA GLY A 96 -8.64 -24.88 1.68
C GLY A 96 -9.23 -23.48 1.87
N ILE A 97 -9.06 -22.57 0.91
CA ILE A 97 -9.56 -21.19 0.99
C ILE A 97 -10.82 -21.10 0.12
N LYS A 98 -11.98 -21.27 0.76
CA LYS A 98 -13.29 -20.96 0.20
C LYS A 98 -13.88 -19.77 0.93
#